data_AF-A0A932MAM5-F1
#
_entry.id   AF-A0A932MAM5-F1
#
_cell.length_a   1.000
_cell.length_b   1.000
_cell.length_c   1.000
_cell.angle_alpha   90.00
_cell.angle_beta   90.00
_cell.angle_gamma   90.00
#
_symmetry.space_group_name_H-M   'P 1'
#
loop_
_entity.id
_entity.type
_entity.pdbx_description
1 polymer ?
#
loop_
_entity_poly.entity_id
_entity_poly.type
_entity_poly.pdbx_seq_one_letter_code
_entity_poly.pdbx_strand_id
1 'polypeptide(L)'
;MRIIEVLKRRKRRFFKSLVLALSVSLLTSLASTMGYFEGFEAKALDLLLWARGRIKSPEIVLVHIDDRAFRNLGEKQPLPRSYLASIIEVLAKSGAKVIAMDIELKVQTDPREDELLLKAIQAASENGVTKVVPVYLIRPEKEDDGKVLYSRTSFFSPKLNPVAGFANAPIDPDGFVRQMPLAVRGADGKVLPSLALAVLARYAGYDSARLEEALNQEEEIALLLPEWDKFQGRLLPQVTPLSFRFDDIWKINFAGAQGSFMAIPSDPVASLSKQNLSLAADNPFRGKIVLIGATFGESRCSPSLSASFSPFLGRSW
;
A
#
# COMPACT_ATOMS: atom_id res chain seq x y z
N MET A 1 -62.87 -37.29 10.95
CA MET A 1 -62.57 -36.98 9.54
C MET A 1 -62.02 -35.55 9.30
N ARG A 2 -62.60 -34.48 9.88
CA ARG A 2 -62.16 -33.08 9.67
C ARG A 2 -60.68 -32.77 10.00
N ILE A 3 -60.11 -33.37 11.04
CA ILE A 3 -58.72 -33.08 11.47
C ILE A 3 -57.68 -33.57 10.46
N ILE A 4 -57.93 -34.73 9.82
CA ILE A 4 -57.03 -35.34 8.83
C ILE A 4 -56.98 -34.51 7.54
N GLU A 5 -58.11 -33.92 7.14
CA GLU A 5 -58.17 -33.02 5.98
C GLU A 5 -57.45 -31.68 6.21
N VAL A 6 -57.54 -31.13 7.42
CA VAL A 6 -56.82 -29.90 7.81
C VAL A 6 -55.31 -30.14 7.80
N LEU A 7 -54.84 -31.27 8.33
CA LEU A 7 -53.42 -31.67 8.30
C LEU A 7 -52.92 -31.92 6.87
N LYS A 8 -53.70 -32.59 6.00
CA LYS A 8 -53.36 -32.78 4.58
C LYS A 8 -53.27 -31.45 3.82
N ARG A 9 -54.20 -30.50 4.06
CA ARG A 9 -54.16 -29.15 3.45
C ARG A 9 -52.95 -28.34 3.94
N ARG A 10 -52.60 -28.41 5.22
CA ARG A 10 -51.43 -27.73 5.80
C ARG A 10 -50.12 -28.29 5.24
N LYS A 11 -49.99 -29.63 5.14
CA LYS A 11 -48.83 -30.29 4.52
C LYS A 11 -48.67 -29.94 3.04
N ARG A 12 -49.78 -29.84 2.29
CA ARG A 12 -49.77 -29.42 0.87
C ARG A 12 -49.39 -27.96 0.69
N ARG A 13 -49.81 -27.06 1.59
CA ARG A 13 -49.37 -25.64 1.58
C ARG A 13 -47.89 -25.50 1.95
N PHE A 14 -47.44 -26.22 2.96
CA PHE A 14 -46.03 -26.26 3.36
C PHE A 14 -45.13 -26.81 2.23
N PHE A 15 -45.57 -27.88 1.56
CA PHE A 15 -44.83 -28.43 0.43
C PHE A 15 -44.78 -27.45 -0.75
N LYS A 16 -45.89 -26.75 -1.04
CA LYS A 16 -45.92 -25.70 -2.07
C LYS A 16 -44.98 -24.53 -1.74
N SER A 17 -44.95 -24.07 -0.50
CA SER A 17 -44.01 -23.01 -0.08
C SER A 17 -42.56 -23.49 -0.12
N LEU A 18 -42.29 -24.74 0.24
CA LEU A 18 -40.95 -25.33 0.18
C LEU A 18 -40.46 -25.44 -1.27
N VAL A 19 -41.32 -25.93 -2.18
CA VAL A 19 -41.00 -25.98 -3.61
C VAL A 19 -40.78 -24.59 -4.17
N LEU A 20 -41.63 -23.61 -3.83
CA LEU A 20 -41.45 -22.23 -4.27
C LEU A 20 -40.12 -21.64 -3.76
N ALA A 21 -39.79 -21.85 -2.48
CA ALA A 21 -38.54 -21.37 -1.90
C ALA A 21 -37.31 -22.01 -2.57
N LEU A 22 -37.36 -23.33 -2.82
CA LEU A 22 -36.29 -24.04 -3.54
C LEU A 22 -36.16 -23.59 -4.99
N SER A 23 -37.28 -23.36 -5.69
CA SER A 23 -37.26 -22.85 -7.06
C SER A 23 -36.70 -21.43 -7.15
N VAL A 24 -37.09 -20.55 -6.23
CA VAL A 24 -36.53 -19.19 -6.14
C VAL A 24 -35.04 -19.25 -5.81
N SER A 25 -34.65 -20.04 -4.81
CA SER A 25 -33.23 -20.22 -4.45
C SER A 25 -32.40 -20.73 -5.63
N LEU A 26 -32.91 -21.72 -6.38
CA LEU A 26 -32.22 -22.28 -7.54
C LEU A 26 -32.10 -21.26 -8.67
N LEU A 27 -33.18 -20.51 -8.95
CA LEU A 27 -33.18 -19.44 -9.96
C LEU A 27 -32.21 -18.31 -9.59
N THR A 28 -32.19 -17.87 -8.33
CA THR A 28 -31.24 -16.85 -7.84
C THR A 28 -29.81 -17.36 -7.92
N SER A 29 -29.55 -18.61 -7.56
CA SER A 29 -28.21 -19.20 -7.65
C SER A 29 -27.73 -19.32 -9.10
N LEU A 30 -28.60 -19.73 -10.02
CA LEU A 30 -28.28 -19.79 -11.46
C LEU A 30 -28.03 -18.39 -12.05
N ALA A 31 -28.87 -17.41 -11.70
CA ALA A 31 -28.66 -16.02 -12.11
C ALA A 31 -27.36 -15.42 -11.54
N SER A 32 -26.96 -15.82 -10.32
CA SER A 32 -25.67 -15.46 -9.73
C SER A 32 -24.50 -16.07 -10.50
N THR A 33 -24.57 -17.35 -10.88
CA THR A 33 -23.50 -18.00 -11.67
C THR A 33 -23.36 -17.44 -13.09
N MET A 34 -24.40 -16.81 -13.62
CA MET A 34 -24.40 -16.15 -14.93
C MET A 34 -23.92 -14.68 -14.88
N GLY A 35 -23.47 -14.18 -13.71
CA GLY A 35 -22.90 -12.83 -13.57
C GLY A 35 -23.93 -11.68 -13.55
N TYR A 36 -25.24 -11.97 -13.54
CA TYR A 36 -26.28 -10.93 -13.56
C TYR A 36 -26.28 -10.00 -12.33
N PHE A 37 -25.67 -10.44 -11.22
CA PHE A 37 -25.55 -9.66 -9.98
C PHE A 37 -24.21 -8.92 -9.84
N GLU A 38 -23.19 -9.24 -10.63
CA GLU A 38 -21.87 -8.58 -10.56
C GLU A 38 -21.99 -7.07 -10.85
N GLY A 39 -22.85 -6.70 -11.81
CA GLY A 39 -23.13 -5.30 -12.12
C GLY A 39 -23.85 -4.53 -11.01
N PHE A 40 -24.62 -5.22 -10.15
CA PHE A 40 -25.28 -4.60 -8.99
C PHE A 40 -24.32 -4.45 -7.81
N GLU A 41 -23.43 -5.42 -7.62
CA GLU A 41 -22.37 -5.34 -6.61
C GLU A 41 -21.42 -4.18 -6.90
N ALA A 42 -20.97 -4.03 -8.16
CA ALA A 42 -20.14 -2.90 -8.58
C ALA A 42 -20.85 -1.55 -8.36
N LYS A 43 -22.14 -1.45 -8.71
CA LYS A 43 -22.93 -0.22 -8.48
C LYS A 43 -23.19 0.06 -7.01
N ALA A 44 -23.41 -0.97 -6.18
CA ALA A 44 -23.59 -0.81 -4.74
C ALA A 44 -22.28 -0.36 -4.08
N LEU A 45 -21.15 -0.92 -4.51
CA LEU A 45 -19.82 -0.49 -4.07
C LEU A 45 -19.55 0.95 -4.50
N ASP A 46 -19.82 1.30 -5.76
CA ASP A 46 -19.67 2.68 -6.27
C ASP A 46 -20.56 3.66 -5.51
N LEU A 47 -21.80 3.28 -5.20
CA LEU A 47 -22.72 4.10 -4.40
C LEU A 47 -22.21 4.29 -2.98
N LEU A 48 -21.67 3.23 -2.36
CA LEU A 48 -21.08 3.28 -1.03
C LEU A 48 -19.82 4.17 -1.01
N LEU A 49 -18.95 4.04 -2.01
CA LEU A 49 -17.76 4.85 -2.18
C LEU A 49 -18.11 6.33 -2.45
N TRP A 50 -19.13 6.58 -3.27
CA TRP A 50 -19.64 7.91 -3.54
C TRP A 50 -20.25 8.54 -2.28
N ALA A 51 -21.09 7.80 -1.55
CA ALA A 51 -21.71 8.23 -0.29
C ALA A 51 -20.68 8.51 0.81
N ARG A 52 -19.52 7.82 0.79
CA ARG A 52 -18.40 8.07 1.72
C ARG A 52 -17.70 9.41 1.47
N GLY A 53 -17.87 10.01 0.29
CA GLY A 53 -17.20 11.24 -0.12
C GLY A 53 -15.69 11.04 -0.40
N ARG A 54 -15.07 12.07 -0.98
CA ARG A 54 -13.60 12.10 -1.19
C ARG A 54 -12.95 12.72 0.03
N ILE A 55 -12.31 11.91 0.87
CA ILE A 55 -11.45 12.42 1.94
C ILE A 55 -10.15 12.87 1.27
N LYS A 56 -9.96 14.19 1.13
CA LYS A 56 -8.68 14.72 0.65
C LYS A 56 -7.61 14.35 1.68
N SER A 57 -6.53 13.73 1.23
CA SER A 57 -5.37 13.39 2.06
C SER A 57 -4.22 14.35 1.75
N PRO A 58 -4.26 15.62 2.22
CA PRO A 58 -3.24 16.62 1.89
C PRO A 58 -1.86 16.31 2.47
N GLU A 59 -1.72 15.28 3.32
CA GLU A 59 -0.43 14.84 3.86
C GLU A 59 0.38 13.95 2.90
N ILE A 60 -0.27 13.43 1.86
CA ILE A 60 0.32 12.47 0.93
C ILE A 60 0.31 13.06 -0.49
N VAL A 61 1.48 13.14 -1.11
CA VAL A 61 1.68 13.61 -2.49
C VAL A 61 2.22 12.46 -3.33
N LEU A 62 1.58 12.19 -4.45
CA LEU A 62 2.02 11.20 -5.44
C LEU A 62 2.84 11.89 -6.51
N VAL A 63 4.05 11.40 -6.74
CA VAL A 63 4.89 11.74 -7.89
C VAL A 63 4.85 10.56 -8.85
N HIS A 64 3.96 10.66 -9.84
CA HIS A 64 3.71 9.54 -10.75
C HIS A 64 4.64 9.60 -11.97
N ILE A 65 5.19 8.45 -12.33
CA ILE A 65 5.92 8.26 -13.59
C ILE A 65 4.88 7.80 -14.60
N ASP A 66 4.37 8.74 -15.41
CA ASP A 66 3.39 8.45 -16.44
C ASP A 66 4.03 7.88 -17.71
N ASP A 67 3.18 7.41 -18.63
CA ASP A 67 3.63 6.89 -19.92
C ASP A 67 4.43 7.94 -20.72
N ARG A 68 4.19 9.24 -20.48
CA ARG A 68 4.92 10.32 -21.14
C ARG A 68 6.36 10.39 -20.63
N ALA A 69 6.55 10.37 -19.32
CA ALA A 69 7.86 10.29 -18.68
C ALA A 69 8.60 9.04 -19.14
N PHE A 70 7.92 7.89 -19.18
CA PHE A 70 8.52 6.64 -19.65
C PHE A 70 8.99 6.74 -21.12
N ARG A 71 8.16 7.29 -22.01
CA ARG A 71 8.55 7.55 -23.41
C ARG A 71 9.71 8.54 -23.53
N ASN A 72 9.71 9.61 -22.74
CA ASN A 72 10.79 10.61 -22.73
C ASN A 72 12.13 10.01 -22.28
N LEU A 73 12.08 8.97 -21.44
CA LEU A 73 13.24 8.19 -21.00
C LEU A 73 13.65 7.09 -21.99
N GLY A 74 12.98 7.02 -23.15
CA GLY A 74 13.23 6.03 -24.18
C GLY A 74 12.74 4.62 -23.83
N GLU A 75 11.70 4.53 -23.00
CA GLU A 75 11.06 3.26 -22.58
C GLU A 75 12.03 2.25 -21.95
N LYS A 76 13.08 2.77 -21.30
CA LYS A 76 14.13 1.94 -20.70
C LYS A 76 13.69 1.36 -19.36
N GLN A 77 13.93 0.07 -19.20
CA GLN A 77 13.89 -0.64 -17.92
C GLN A 77 15.24 -1.30 -17.67
N PRO A 78 15.83 -1.18 -16.46
CA PRO A 78 15.39 -0.35 -15.33
C PRO A 78 15.39 1.16 -15.64
N LEU A 79 14.58 1.93 -14.91
CA LEU A 79 14.57 3.39 -15.02
C LEU A 79 15.98 3.98 -14.73
N PRO A 80 16.43 5.03 -15.47
CA PRO A 80 17.73 5.64 -15.24
C PRO A 80 17.92 6.11 -13.80
N ARG A 81 19.08 5.79 -13.21
CA ARG A 81 19.36 6.09 -11.79
C ARG A 81 19.55 7.58 -11.56
N SER A 82 20.15 8.28 -12.52
CA SER A 82 20.24 9.74 -12.56
C SER A 82 18.87 10.43 -12.55
N TYR A 83 17.88 9.86 -13.24
CA TYR A 83 16.50 10.37 -13.20
C TYR A 83 15.89 10.23 -11.80
N LEU A 84 15.99 9.04 -11.20
CA LEU A 84 15.50 8.81 -9.83
C LEU A 84 16.23 9.70 -8.81
N ALA A 85 17.55 9.83 -8.92
CA ALA A 85 18.37 10.69 -8.08
C ALA A 85 17.92 12.16 -8.17
N SER A 86 17.64 12.65 -9.38
CA SER A 86 17.18 14.03 -9.59
C SER A 86 15.86 14.33 -8.89
N ILE A 87 14.91 13.38 -8.90
CA ILE A 87 13.63 13.51 -8.20
C ILE A 87 13.86 13.53 -6.70
N ILE A 88 14.66 12.58 -6.16
CA ILE A 88 14.99 12.53 -4.73
C ILE A 88 15.60 13.85 -4.26
N GLU A 89 16.56 14.39 -5.00
CA GLU A 89 17.22 15.66 -4.65
C GLU A 89 16.23 16.82 -4.58
N VAL A 90 15.34 16.93 -5.56
CA VAL A 90 14.32 18.00 -5.61
C VAL A 90 13.35 17.86 -4.44
N LEU A 91 12.87 16.65 -4.16
CA LEU A 91 11.95 16.39 -3.06
C LEU A 91 12.60 16.65 -1.69
N ALA A 92 13.86 16.25 -1.52
CA ALA A 92 14.63 16.50 -0.31
C ALA A 92 14.82 18.02 -0.08
N LYS A 93 15.23 18.77 -1.13
CA LYS A 93 15.36 20.23 -1.10
C LYS A 93 14.02 20.94 -0.88
N SER A 94 12.93 20.37 -1.37
CA SER A 94 11.57 20.90 -1.17
C SER A 94 11.07 20.73 0.27
N GLY A 95 11.77 19.94 1.08
CA GLY A 95 11.43 19.71 2.49
C GLY A 95 10.45 18.57 2.69
N ALA A 96 10.39 17.58 1.79
CA ALA A 96 9.65 16.34 2.02
C ALA A 96 10.07 15.71 3.37
N LYS A 97 9.09 15.22 4.13
CA LYS A 97 9.34 14.57 5.42
C LYS A 97 9.79 13.13 5.24
N VAL A 98 9.13 12.40 4.33
CA VAL A 98 9.48 11.03 3.91
C VAL A 98 9.31 10.91 2.40
N ILE A 99 10.21 10.20 1.74
CA ILE A 99 10.18 9.93 0.29
C ILE A 99 10.07 8.42 0.10
N ALA A 100 8.87 7.91 -0.14
CA ALA A 100 8.63 6.51 -0.43
C ALA A 100 8.91 6.21 -1.91
N MET A 101 9.71 5.20 -2.22
CA MET A 101 9.98 4.77 -3.60
C MET A 101 9.30 3.45 -3.90
N ASP A 102 8.20 3.51 -4.63
CA ASP A 102 7.49 2.33 -5.16
C ASP A 102 8.07 1.88 -6.50
N ILE A 103 9.39 1.66 -6.49
CA ILE A 103 10.16 1.19 -7.64
C ILE A 103 11.18 0.20 -7.10
N GLU A 104 11.12 -1.05 -7.56
CA GLU A 104 12.02 -2.10 -7.06
C GLU A 104 13.47 -1.84 -7.52
N LEU A 105 14.37 -1.57 -6.58
CA LEU A 105 15.79 -1.30 -6.83
C LEU A 105 16.63 -2.58 -6.65
N LYS A 106 16.38 -3.63 -7.45
CA LYS A 106 17.05 -4.95 -7.29
C LYS A 106 18.23 -5.20 -8.22
N VAL A 107 18.25 -4.62 -9.41
CA VAL A 107 19.25 -4.91 -10.46
C VAL A 107 20.33 -3.83 -10.49
N GLN A 108 21.60 -4.23 -10.54
CA GLN A 108 22.71 -3.29 -10.81
C GLN A 108 22.65 -2.81 -12.26
N THR A 109 22.97 -1.54 -12.48
CA THR A 109 22.96 -0.93 -13.82
C THR A 109 24.38 -0.52 -14.21
N ASP A 110 24.60 0.74 -14.56
CA ASP A 110 25.94 1.29 -14.70
C ASP A 110 26.47 1.70 -13.31
N PRO A 111 27.71 1.35 -12.93
CA PRO A 111 28.24 1.68 -11.59
C PRO A 111 28.23 3.17 -11.24
N ARG A 112 28.39 4.07 -12.22
CA ARG A 112 28.34 5.52 -11.98
C ARG A 112 26.91 5.97 -11.72
N GLU A 113 25.95 5.46 -12.51
CA GLU A 113 24.52 5.70 -12.32
C GLU A 113 24.05 5.17 -10.96
N ASP A 114 24.44 3.95 -10.58
CA ASP A 114 24.12 3.34 -9.29
C ASP A 114 24.73 4.15 -8.12
N GLU A 115 25.96 4.67 -8.27
CA GLU A 115 26.59 5.54 -7.27
C GLU A 115 25.86 6.89 -7.12
N LEU A 116 25.38 7.47 -8.22
CA LEU A 116 24.59 8.71 -8.19
C LEU A 116 23.31 8.53 -7.37
N LEU A 117 22.58 7.43 -7.57
CA LEU A 117 21.37 7.16 -6.79
C LEU A 117 21.69 6.95 -5.30
N LEU A 118 22.75 6.20 -4.97
CA LEU A 118 23.16 6.01 -3.58
C LEU A 118 23.49 7.35 -2.90
N LYS A 119 24.23 8.23 -3.59
CA LYS A 119 24.55 9.57 -3.08
C LYS A 119 23.30 10.42 -2.86
N ALA A 120 22.35 10.40 -3.79
CA ALA A 120 21.09 11.13 -3.64
C ALA A 120 20.26 10.63 -2.45
N ILE A 121 20.16 9.30 -2.27
CA ILE A 121 19.47 8.68 -1.12
C ILE A 121 20.15 9.08 0.20
N GLN A 122 21.49 9.05 0.25
CA GLN A 122 22.25 9.42 1.43
C GLN A 122 22.18 10.93 1.73
N ALA A 123 22.22 11.77 0.70
CA ALA A 123 22.09 13.23 0.85
C ALA A 123 20.69 13.65 1.30
N ALA A 124 19.66 12.89 0.94
CA ALA A 124 18.29 13.07 1.41
C ALA A 124 18.09 12.56 2.85
N SER A 125 18.92 13.02 3.79
CA SER A 125 18.90 12.60 5.20
C SER A 125 18.54 13.74 6.16
N GLU A 126 17.98 13.39 7.31
CA GLU A 126 17.75 14.27 8.45
C GLU A 126 18.31 13.59 9.69
N ASN A 127 19.17 14.29 10.44
CA ASN A 127 19.86 13.74 11.62
C ASN A 127 20.65 12.45 11.35
N GLY A 128 21.28 12.35 10.17
CA GLY A 128 22.06 11.17 9.77
C GLY A 128 21.23 9.98 9.27
N VAL A 129 19.91 10.07 9.26
CA VAL A 129 19.00 9.02 8.79
C VAL A 129 18.32 9.45 7.49
N THR A 130 18.47 8.65 6.43
CA THR A 130 17.82 8.92 5.14
C THR A 130 16.31 8.99 5.27
N LYS A 131 15.69 9.94 4.58
CA LYS A 131 14.23 10.10 4.46
C LYS A 131 13.64 9.19 3.39
N VAL A 132 14.47 8.51 2.61
CA VAL A 132 14.03 7.68 1.50
C VAL A 132 13.70 6.28 1.99
N VAL A 133 12.50 5.78 1.64
CA VAL A 133 12.00 4.45 2.01
C VAL A 133 11.73 3.65 0.73
N PRO A 134 12.67 2.82 0.27
CA PRO A 134 12.48 2.01 -0.92
C PRO A 134 11.65 0.76 -0.66
N VAL A 135 11.01 0.28 -1.72
CA VAL A 135 10.26 -0.97 -1.73
C VAL A 135 11.17 -2.17 -2.01
N TYR A 136 10.84 -3.32 -1.41
CA TYR A 136 11.27 -4.64 -1.86
C TYR A 136 10.06 -5.55 -2.08
N LEU A 137 10.25 -6.70 -2.71
CA LEU A 137 9.22 -7.72 -2.83
C LEU A 137 9.48 -8.88 -1.89
N ILE A 138 8.41 -9.48 -1.37
CA ILE A 138 8.46 -10.69 -0.56
C ILE A 138 7.96 -11.91 -1.32
N ARG A 139 8.53 -13.08 -1.04
CA ARG A 139 8.08 -14.37 -1.59
C ARG A 139 8.04 -15.41 -0.48
N PRO A 140 7.03 -16.30 -0.45
CA PRO A 140 7.03 -17.42 0.49
C PRO A 140 8.28 -18.28 0.23
N GLU A 141 9.02 -18.60 1.29
CA GLU A 141 10.23 -19.43 1.24
C GLU A 141 10.05 -20.76 1.97
N LYS A 142 9.51 -20.72 3.19
CA LYS A 142 9.32 -21.90 4.05
C LYS A 142 7.99 -21.82 4.78
N GLU A 143 7.52 -22.96 5.24
CA GLU A 143 6.41 -23.06 6.18
C GLU A 143 6.92 -23.71 7.47
N ASP A 144 6.62 -23.09 8.61
CA ASP A 144 6.99 -23.56 9.93
C ASP A 144 5.77 -23.46 10.86
N ASP A 145 5.33 -24.59 11.41
CA ASP A 145 4.14 -24.70 12.26
C ASP A 145 2.87 -24.01 11.67
N GLY A 146 2.60 -24.23 10.38
CA GLY A 146 1.46 -23.63 9.68
C GLY A 146 1.61 -22.12 9.40
N LYS A 147 2.78 -21.53 9.67
CA LYS A 147 3.09 -20.13 9.37
C LYS A 147 4.07 -20.04 8.22
N VAL A 148 3.74 -19.17 7.26
CA VAL A 148 4.60 -18.91 6.10
C VAL A 148 5.71 -17.92 6.47
N LEU A 149 6.95 -18.30 6.19
CA LEU A 149 8.14 -17.48 6.31
C LEU A 149 8.53 -16.95 4.92
N TYR A 150 8.88 -15.67 4.85
CA TYR A 150 9.11 -14.97 3.60
C TYR A 150 10.58 -14.64 3.38
N SER A 151 11.05 -14.72 2.14
CA SER A 151 12.28 -14.07 1.70
C SER A 151 11.97 -12.68 1.14
N ARG A 152 12.92 -11.75 1.24
CA ARG A 152 12.86 -10.46 0.52
C ARG A 152 13.85 -10.40 -0.63
N THR A 153 13.49 -9.72 -1.71
CA THR A 153 14.45 -9.38 -2.77
C THR A 153 15.55 -8.46 -2.20
N SER A 154 16.82 -8.76 -2.52
CA SER A 154 17.95 -7.90 -2.15
C SER A 154 17.98 -6.62 -3.01
N PHE A 155 18.47 -5.52 -2.43
CA PHE A 155 18.76 -4.31 -3.19
C PHE A 155 19.96 -4.48 -4.11
N PHE A 156 20.04 -3.64 -5.14
CA PHE A 156 21.14 -3.62 -6.10
C PHE A 156 22.53 -3.40 -5.45
N SER A 157 22.57 -2.77 -4.27
CA SER A 157 23.81 -2.49 -3.54
C SER A 157 23.67 -2.82 -2.05
N PRO A 158 24.64 -3.50 -1.43
CA PRO A 158 24.66 -3.75 0.01
C PRO A 158 24.87 -2.47 0.84
N LYS A 159 25.32 -1.37 0.22
CA LYS A 159 25.44 -0.06 0.87
C LYS A 159 24.09 0.59 1.18
N LEU A 160 23.02 0.11 0.54
CA LEU A 160 21.67 0.61 0.74
C LEU A 160 21.05 -0.08 1.96
N ASN A 161 21.12 0.56 3.13
CA ASN A 161 20.48 0.09 4.37
C ASN A 161 19.44 1.09 4.98
N PRO A 162 18.51 1.64 4.18
CA PRO A 162 17.44 2.49 4.70
C PRO A 162 16.36 1.68 5.42
N VAL A 163 15.46 2.36 6.12
CA VAL A 163 14.13 1.82 6.40
C VAL A 163 13.47 1.46 5.06
N ALA A 164 12.94 0.25 4.94
CA ALA A 164 12.33 -0.26 3.71
C ALA A 164 11.14 -1.15 4.06
N GLY A 165 10.24 -1.39 3.10
CA GLY A 165 9.12 -2.29 3.31
C GLY A 165 8.62 -2.96 2.03
N PHE A 166 7.80 -3.99 2.16
CA PHE A 166 7.26 -4.71 1.02
C PHE A 166 6.01 -4.05 0.43
N ALA A 167 5.82 -4.13 -0.90
CA ALA A 167 4.60 -3.61 -1.55
C ALA A 167 3.62 -4.69 -2.03
N ASN A 168 4.09 -5.89 -2.36
CA ASN A 168 3.19 -6.95 -2.80
C ASN A 168 2.46 -7.57 -1.62
N ALA A 169 1.16 -7.85 -1.79
CA ALA A 169 0.44 -8.63 -0.81
C ALA A 169 0.99 -10.07 -0.80
N PRO A 170 1.10 -10.71 0.37
CA PRO A 170 1.36 -12.13 0.45
C PRO A 170 0.21 -12.87 -0.26
N ILE A 171 0.59 -13.78 -1.17
CA ILE A 171 -0.36 -14.64 -1.86
C ILE A 171 -0.47 -15.91 -1.03
N ASP A 172 -1.70 -16.28 -0.64
CA ASP A 172 -1.95 -17.53 0.06
C ASP A 172 -1.60 -18.73 -0.84
N PRO A 173 -1.33 -19.92 -0.29
CA PRO A 173 -0.98 -21.11 -1.09
C PRO A 173 -2.00 -21.49 -2.17
N ASP A 174 -3.25 -21.03 -2.03
CA ASP A 174 -4.34 -21.24 -2.99
C ASP A 174 -4.49 -20.12 -4.04
N GLY A 175 -3.54 -19.18 -4.09
CA GLY A 175 -3.44 -18.14 -5.11
C GLY A 175 -4.29 -16.89 -4.83
N PHE A 176 -5.03 -16.84 -3.72
CA PHE A 176 -5.85 -15.68 -3.38
C PHE A 176 -5.06 -14.64 -2.57
N VAL A 177 -5.27 -13.37 -2.92
CA VAL A 177 -4.83 -12.23 -2.10
C VAL A 177 -5.97 -11.86 -1.17
N ARG A 178 -5.85 -12.19 0.11
CA ARG A 178 -6.92 -11.92 1.09
C ARG A 178 -6.66 -10.68 1.93
N GLN A 179 -5.39 -10.35 2.20
CA GLN A 179 -5.02 -9.36 3.21
C GLN A 179 -3.68 -8.69 2.89
N MET A 180 -3.50 -7.47 3.40
CA MET A 180 -2.20 -6.78 3.41
C MET A 180 -1.73 -6.68 4.86
N PRO A 181 -0.85 -7.58 5.32
CA PRO A 181 -0.36 -7.54 6.69
C PRO A 181 0.54 -6.32 6.90
N LEU A 182 0.60 -5.80 8.12
CA LEU A 182 1.48 -4.68 8.47
C LEU A 182 2.95 -5.11 8.51
N ALA A 183 3.22 -6.36 8.87
CA ALA A 183 4.52 -7.00 8.85
C ALA A 183 4.38 -8.52 8.67
N VAL A 184 5.40 -9.17 8.14
CA VAL A 184 5.49 -10.63 8.00
C VAL A 184 6.79 -11.16 8.60
N ARG A 185 6.84 -12.45 8.91
CA ARG A 185 8.06 -13.11 9.41
C ARG A 185 8.96 -13.50 8.24
N GLY A 186 10.21 -13.09 8.32
CA GLY A 186 11.27 -13.43 7.39
C GLY A 186 11.85 -14.82 7.67
N ALA A 187 12.26 -15.54 6.63
CA ALA A 187 12.96 -16.81 6.75
C ALA A 187 14.37 -16.66 7.33
N ASP A 188 14.89 -15.44 7.36
CA ASP A 188 16.13 -15.02 8.03
C ASP A 188 15.95 -14.73 9.53
N GLY A 189 14.73 -14.95 10.06
CA GLY A 189 14.38 -14.66 11.46
C GLY A 189 14.03 -13.20 11.72
N LYS A 190 14.12 -12.33 10.72
CA LYS A 190 13.77 -10.90 10.86
C LYS A 190 12.30 -10.66 10.59
N VAL A 191 11.78 -9.57 11.13
CA VAL A 191 10.43 -9.11 10.79
C VAL A 191 10.48 -8.12 9.63
N LEU A 192 9.70 -8.39 8.59
CA LEU A 192 9.65 -7.62 7.36
C LEU A 192 8.41 -6.71 7.38
N PRO A 193 8.54 -5.38 7.51
CA PRO A 193 7.39 -4.48 7.48
C PRO A 193 6.84 -4.26 6.07
N SER A 194 5.55 -3.96 5.98
CA SER A 194 4.94 -3.41 4.76
C SER A 194 5.50 -2.02 4.47
N LEU A 195 5.42 -1.59 3.20
CA LEU A 195 5.89 -0.26 2.80
C LEU A 195 5.18 0.85 3.58
N ALA A 196 3.87 0.71 3.83
CA ALA A 196 3.13 1.72 4.56
C ALA A 196 3.57 1.84 6.02
N LEU A 197 3.79 0.70 6.71
CA LEU A 197 4.32 0.70 8.07
C LEU A 197 5.73 1.32 8.11
N ALA A 198 6.60 0.94 7.16
CA ALA A 198 7.95 1.47 7.05
C ALA A 198 7.96 3.00 6.82
N VAL A 199 7.05 3.52 6.00
CA VAL A 199 6.89 4.96 5.76
C VAL A 199 6.41 5.70 7.01
N LEU A 200 5.39 5.17 7.70
CA LEU A 200 4.87 5.79 8.93
C LEU A 200 5.90 5.75 10.06
N ALA A 201 6.60 4.63 10.24
CA ALA A 201 7.70 4.52 11.19
C ALA A 201 8.80 5.53 10.85
N ARG A 202 9.18 5.65 9.57
CA ARG A 202 10.18 6.65 9.17
C ARG A 202 9.69 8.07 9.42
N TYR A 203 8.41 8.37 9.16
CA TYR A 203 7.79 9.67 9.46
C TYR A 203 7.84 9.99 10.96
N ALA A 204 7.61 8.99 11.80
CA ALA A 204 7.72 9.06 13.26
C ALA A 204 9.17 9.14 13.77
N GLY A 205 10.17 9.07 12.89
CA GLY A 205 11.58 9.21 13.25
C GLY A 205 12.32 7.92 13.57
N TYR A 206 11.76 6.76 13.20
CA TYR A 206 12.48 5.48 13.31
C TYR A 206 13.56 5.38 12.23
N ASP A 207 14.71 4.83 12.60
CA ASP A 207 15.69 4.27 11.67
C ASP A 207 15.48 2.76 11.50
N SER A 208 16.31 2.12 10.68
CA SER A 208 16.17 0.69 10.37
C SER A 208 16.40 -0.19 11.61
N ALA A 209 17.38 0.14 12.45
CA ALA A 209 17.70 -0.63 13.64
C ALA A 209 16.59 -0.55 14.70
N ARG A 210 16.10 0.66 15.00
CA ARG A 210 15.02 0.88 15.97
C ARG A 210 13.71 0.26 15.50
N LEU A 211 13.43 0.29 14.19
CA LEU A 211 12.26 -0.38 13.65
C LEU A 211 12.38 -1.90 13.76
N GLU A 212 13.53 -2.48 13.41
CA GLU A 212 13.78 -3.91 13.55
C GLU A 212 13.64 -4.37 15.01
N GLU A 213 14.21 -3.63 15.96
CA GLU A 213 14.07 -3.91 17.39
C GLU A 213 12.61 -3.87 17.86
N ALA A 214 11.86 -2.85 17.45
CA ALA A 214 10.45 -2.73 17.83
C ALA A 214 9.56 -3.81 17.22
N LEU A 215 9.89 -4.31 16.03
CA LEU A 215 9.14 -5.36 15.35
C LEU A 215 9.47 -6.77 15.85
N ASN A 216 10.65 -6.99 16.44
CA ASN A 216 11.09 -8.30 16.94
C ASN A 216 10.43 -8.74 18.26
N GLN A 217 9.34 -8.09 18.68
CA GLN A 217 8.55 -8.48 19.85
C GLN A 217 7.64 -9.67 19.52
N GLU A 218 7.62 -10.71 20.38
CA GLU A 218 7.02 -12.01 20.05
C GLU A 218 5.48 -12.05 20.13
N GLU A 219 4.87 -11.27 21.03
CA GLU A 219 3.42 -11.38 21.33
C GLU A 219 2.59 -10.24 20.73
N GLU A 220 2.98 -9.00 21.01
CA GLU A 220 2.27 -7.78 20.61
C GLU A 220 3.30 -6.73 20.23
N ILE A 221 3.24 -6.25 18.98
CA ILE A 221 4.14 -5.21 18.50
C ILE A 221 3.49 -3.87 18.81
N ALA A 222 4.18 -3.01 19.57
CA ALA A 222 3.76 -1.65 19.84
C ALA A 222 4.70 -0.63 19.19
N LEU A 223 4.17 0.15 18.24
CA LEU A 223 4.90 1.23 17.59
C LEU A 223 4.29 2.58 17.94
N LEU A 224 5.13 3.53 18.30
CA LEU A 224 4.73 4.90 18.56
C LEU A 224 4.65 5.65 17.22
N LEU A 225 3.43 5.78 16.69
CA LEU A 225 3.17 6.39 15.38
C LEU A 225 2.30 7.64 15.50
N PRO A 226 2.39 8.60 14.57
CA PRO A 226 1.43 9.71 14.51
C PRO A 226 0.00 9.18 14.34
N GLU A 227 -0.94 9.80 15.05
CA GLU A 227 -2.36 9.48 14.90
C GLU A 227 -2.88 9.97 13.54
N TRP A 228 -3.70 9.14 12.89
CA TRP A 228 -4.40 9.51 11.67
C TRP A 228 -5.81 10.03 11.98
N ASP A 229 -6.05 11.32 11.71
CA ASP A 229 -7.39 11.88 11.71
C ASP A 229 -8.09 11.53 10.40
N LYS A 230 -8.92 10.48 10.44
CA LYS A 230 -9.71 10.01 9.31
C LYS A 230 -10.73 11.03 8.77
N PHE A 231 -11.17 11.99 9.58
CA PHE A 231 -12.15 13.00 9.15
C PHE A 231 -11.46 14.15 8.43
N GLN A 232 -10.27 14.54 8.87
CA GLN A 232 -9.49 15.62 8.27
C GLN A 232 -8.49 15.14 7.19
N GLY A 233 -8.21 13.84 7.13
CA GLY A 233 -7.21 13.26 6.23
C GLY A 233 -5.79 13.71 6.57
N ARG A 234 -5.50 13.92 7.86
CA ARG A 234 -4.23 14.49 8.34
C ARG A 234 -3.58 13.64 9.42
N LEU A 235 -2.24 13.64 9.42
CA LEU A 235 -1.44 13.12 10.52
C LEU A 235 -1.41 14.17 11.62
N LEU A 236 -1.86 13.78 12.81
CA LEU A 236 -1.78 14.60 13.99
C LEU A 236 -0.37 14.48 14.60
N PRO A 237 0.17 15.54 15.21
CA PRO A 237 1.49 15.49 15.86
C PRO A 237 1.51 14.57 17.09
N GLN A 238 0.35 14.24 17.64
CA GLN A 238 0.23 13.33 18.77
C GLN A 238 0.63 11.92 18.37
N VAL A 239 1.44 11.31 19.22
CA VAL A 239 1.99 9.98 19.00
C VAL A 239 1.17 9.00 19.83
N THR A 240 0.54 8.04 19.15
CA THR A 240 -0.34 7.06 19.78
C THR A 240 0.23 5.66 19.51
N PRO A 241 0.25 4.76 20.52
CA PRO A 241 0.74 3.41 20.32
C PRO A 241 -0.18 2.64 19.37
N LEU A 242 0.35 2.29 18.21
CA LEU A 242 -0.22 1.28 17.33
C LEU A 242 0.22 -0.09 17.82
N SER A 243 -0.68 -0.81 18.47
CA SER A 243 -0.49 -2.22 18.82
C SER A 243 -1.08 -3.14 17.76
N PHE A 244 -0.33 -4.16 17.36
CA PHE A 244 -0.82 -5.20 16.46
C PHE A 244 -0.08 -6.53 16.64
N ARG A 245 -0.72 -7.61 16.21
CA ARG A 245 -0.15 -8.95 16.09
C ARG A 245 0.02 -9.32 14.61
N PHE A 246 0.90 -10.28 14.33
CA PHE A 246 1.10 -10.78 12.95
C PHE A 246 -0.16 -11.37 12.33
N ASP A 247 -1.01 -11.99 13.15
CA ASP A 247 -2.24 -12.65 12.73
C ASP A 247 -3.44 -11.69 12.69
N ASP A 248 -3.22 -10.40 13.01
CA ASP A 248 -4.30 -9.42 12.99
C ASP A 248 -4.75 -9.14 11.56
N ILE A 249 -6.06 -9.21 11.35
CA ILE A 249 -6.68 -8.95 10.06
C ILE A 249 -6.82 -7.43 9.88
N TRP A 250 -5.90 -6.86 9.10
CA TRP A 250 -5.96 -5.47 8.69
C TRP A 250 -6.73 -5.34 7.38
N LYS A 251 -7.94 -4.75 7.46
CA LYS A 251 -8.75 -4.48 6.28
C LYS A 251 -8.12 -3.39 5.42
N ILE A 252 -8.16 -3.61 4.12
CA ILE A 252 -7.81 -2.59 3.14
C ILE A 252 -8.88 -1.46 3.21
N ASN A 253 -8.65 -0.38 3.96
CA ASN A 253 -9.53 0.78 3.93
C ASN A 253 -9.18 1.72 2.78
N PHE A 254 -9.86 1.51 1.66
CA PHE A 254 -9.72 2.33 0.46
C PHE A 254 -9.78 3.83 0.80
N ALA A 255 -8.69 4.55 0.51
CA ALA A 255 -8.48 5.95 0.82
C ALA A 255 -9.48 6.92 0.16
N GLY A 256 -10.15 6.47 -0.89
CA GLY A 256 -11.08 7.26 -1.70
C GLY A 256 -10.81 7.14 -3.19
N ALA A 257 -11.77 7.59 -4.00
CA ALA A 257 -11.72 7.53 -5.46
C ALA A 257 -10.53 8.31 -6.05
N GLN A 258 -10.26 8.14 -7.36
CA GLN A 258 -9.26 8.90 -8.11
C GLN A 258 -9.36 10.42 -7.80
N GLY A 259 -8.22 11.04 -7.46
CA GLY A 259 -8.15 12.46 -7.05
C GLY A 259 -8.22 12.71 -5.53
N SER A 260 -8.22 11.67 -4.69
CA SER A 260 -8.14 11.81 -3.22
C SER A 260 -6.74 12.23 -2.73
N PHE A 261 -5.71 11.96 -3.54
CA PHE A 261 -4.33 12.38 -3.32
C PHE A 261 -3.92 13.43 -4.36
N MET A 262 -3.05 14.36 -3.95
CA MET A 262 -2.40 15.26 -4.90
C MET A 262 -1.42 14.45 -5.76
N ALA A 263 -1.59 14.48 -7.08
CA ALA A 263 -0.72 13.78 -8.03
C ALA A 263 0.02 14.80 -8.91
N ILE A 264 1.33 14.66 -8.99
CA ILE A 264 2.23 15.52 -9.76
C ILE A 264 3.04 14.61 -10.70
N PRO A 265 3.13 14.91 -12.01
CA PRO A 265 3.98 14.14 -12.92
C PRO A 265 5.45 14.26 -12.54
N SER A 266 6.22 13.19 -12.74
CA SER A 266 7.64 13.13 -12.35
C SER A 266 8.56 14.01 -13.20
N ASP A 267 8.25 14.22 -14.48
CA ASP A 267 9.09 15.00 -15.40
C ASP A 267 9.29 16.46 -15.00
N PRO A 268 8.23 17.24 -14.66
CA PRO A 268 8.39 18.57 -14.08
C PRO A 268 9.27 18.56 -12.83
N VAL A 269 9.09 17.59 -11.94
CA VAL A 269 9.89 17.47 -10.70
C VAL A 269 11.36 17.22 -11.04
N ALA A 270 11.66 16.27 -11.92
CA ALA A 270 13.02 15.99 -12.37
C ALA A 270 13.67 17.19 -13.08
N SER A 271 12.89 17.96 -13.85
CA SER A 271 13.40 19.14 -14.56
C SER A 271 13.87 20.26 -13.63
N LEU A 272 13.29 20.36 -12.42
CA LEU A 272 13.69 21.33 -11.40
C LEU A 272 15.09 21.06 -10.88
N SER A 273 15.62 19.83 -10.95
CA SER A 273 16.99 19.56 -10.52
C SER A 273 18.03 20.29 -11.38
N LYS A 274 17.69 20.54 -12.66
CA LYS A 274 18.54 21.24 -13.63
C LYS A 274 18.48 22.76 -13.48
N GLN A 275 17.47 23.26 -12.79
CA GLN A 275 17.25 24.68 -12.59
C GLN A 275 17.72 25.04 -11.18
N ASN A 276 18.67 25.96 -11.05
CA ASN A 276 19.17 26.41 -9.74
C ASN A 276 18.19 27.39 -9.09
N LEU A 277 16.92 27.01 -8.99
CA LEU A 277 15.83 27.84 -8.48
C LEU A 277 15.69 27.63 -6.97
N SER A 278 15.54 28.74 -6.24
CA SER A 278 15.06 28.72 -4.86
C SER A 278 13.61 28.24 -4.85
N LEU A 279 13.36 27.12 -4.18
CA LEU A 279 12.02 26.54 -4.06
C LEU A 279 11.16 27.41 -3.12
N ALA A 280 9.92 27.67 -3.52
CA ALA A 280 9.00 28.49 -2.74
C ALA A 280 8.76 27.89 -1.34
N ALA A 281 8.51 28.77 -0.37
CA ALA A 281 8.26 28.36 1.02
C ALA A 281 7.01 27.48 1.15
N ASP A 282 5.99 27.74 0.31
CA ASP A 282 4.67 27.10 0.25
C ASP A 282 4.58 25.96 -0.78
N ASN A 283 5.71 25.36 -1.18
CA ASN A 283 5.72 24.25 -2.12
C ASN A 283 4.91 23.03 -1.63
N PRO A 284 4.36 22.20 -2.53
CA PRO A 284 3.44 21.12 -2.17
C PRO A 284 4.09 19.93 -1.43
N PHE A 285 5.42 19.85 -1.39
CA PHE A 285 6.13 18.70 -0.80
C PHE A 285 6.53 18.92 0.67
N ARG A 286 6.58 20.17 1.14
CA ARG A 286 7.11 20.52 2.46
C ARG A 286 6.33 19.84 3.59
N GLY A 287 7.03 19.05 4.40
CA GLY A 287 6.46 18.33 5.55
C GLY A 287 5.61 17.11 5.18
N LYS A 288 5.50 16.78 3.88
CA LYS A 288 4.60 15.74 3.37
C LYS A 288 5.30 14.40 3.21
N ILE A 289 4.49 13.34 3.16
CA ILE A 289 4.90 12.03 2.66
C ILE A 289 4.77 12.09 1.13
N VAL A 290 5.88 11.86 0.43
CA VAL A 290 5.90 11.86 -1.03
C VAL A 290 6.13 10.44 -1.52
N LEU A 291 5.23 9.92 -2.34
CA LEU A 291 5.33 8.59 -2.95
C LEU A 291 5.76 8.76 -4.41
N ILE A 292 6.94 8.25 -4.75
CA ILE A 292 7.42 8.17 -6.13
C ILE A 292 7.00 6.82 -6.69
N GLY A 293 6.22 6.84 -7.77
CA GLY A 293 5.65 5.64 -8.38
C GLY A 293 4.14 5.80 -8.58
N ALA A 294 3.50 4.73 -9.03
CA ALA A 294 2.09 4.66 -9.41
C ALA A 294 1.70 5.35 -10.74
N THR A 295 1.97 4.67 -11.85
CA THR A 295 1.03 4.41 -12.98
C THR A 295 1.82 3.74 -14.11
N PHE A 296 2.03 2.43 -14.03
CA PHE A 296 2.40 1.66 -15.24
C PHE A 296 1.44 0.49 -15.41
N GLY A 297 1.01 0.26 -16.65
CA GLY A 297 -0.08 -0.66 -17.00
C GLY A 297 0.11 -2.13 -16.59
N GLU A 298 1.31 -2.52 -16.15
CA GLU A 298 1.62 -3.86 -15.63
C GLU A 298 1.39 -4.02 -14.12
N SER A 299 1.19 -2.92 -13.38
CA SER A 299 0.79 -2.96 -11.96
C SER A 299 -0.65 -3.48 -11.76
N ARG A 300 -1.34 -3.94 -12.81
CA ARG A 300 -2.70 -4.50 -12.72
C ARG A 300 -2.74 -5.89 -12.07
N CYS A 301 -1.62 -6.61 -12.04
CA CYS A 301 -1.55 -7.96 -11.44
C CYS A 301 -1.00 -7.98 -10.00
N SER A 302 -0.67 -6.83 -9.42
CA SER A 302 -0.29 -6.73 -8.02
C SER A 302 -1.19 -5.68 -7.36
N PRO A 303 -1.79 -5.95 -6.19
CA PRO A 303 -2.69 -5.00 -5.54
C PRO A 303 -2.00 -3.64 -5.41
N SER A 304 -2.60 -2.62 -6.04
CA SER A 304 -2.05 -1.26 -6.07
C SER A 304 -1.77 -0.73 -4.66
N LEU A 305 -0.78 0.16 -4.50
CA LEU A 305 -0.42 0.85 -3.24
C LEU A 305 -1.57 1.51 -2.46
N SER A 306 -2.69 1.83 -3.12
CA SER A 306 -3.92 2.25 -2.43
C SER A 306 -4.34 1.21 -1.39
N ALA A 307 -3.98 -0.06 -1.60
CA ALA A 307 -4.15 -1.17 -0.70
C ALA A 307 -3.10 -1.25 0.43
N SER A 308 -1.89 -0.72 0.24
CA SER A 308 -0.82 -0.77 1.25
C SER A 308 -0.99 0.28 2.35
N PHE A 309 -1.40 1.51 2.01
CA PHE A 309 -1.73 2.54 3.02
C PHE A 309 -3.15 2.43 3.58
N SER A 310 -4.02 1.71 2.87
CA SER A 310 -5.40 1.45 3.25
C SER A 310 -5.62 0.99 4.71
N PRO A 311 -4.83 0.08 5.30
CA PRO A 311 -4.99 -0.35 6.69
C PRO A 311 -5.06 0.83 7.66
N PHE A 312 -4.28 1.87 7.39
CA PHE A 312 -4.16 3.06 8.20
C PHE A 312 -5.31 4.06 7.91
N LEU A 313 -5.77 4.20 6.67
CA LEU A 313 -6.65 5.31 6.32
C LEU A 313 -8.10 5.21 6.86
N GLY A 314 -8.50 4.07 7.47
CA GLY A 314 -9.87 3.84 7.94
C GLY A 314 -10.06 3.53 9.43
N ARG A 315 -9.00 3.54 10.25
CA ARG A 315 -9.11 3.46 11.71
C ARG A 315 -8.50 4.71 12.34
N SER A 316 -9.10 5.13 13.44
CA SER A 316 -8.44 6.04 14.39
C SER A 316 -7.65 5.14 15.33
N TRP A 317 -6.36 5.39 15.52
CA TRP A 317 -5.56 4.78 16.57
C TRP A 317 -4.80 5.87 17.30
#